data_AF-A0A972E9R0-F1
#
_entry.id   AF-A0A972E9R0-F1
#
_cell.length_a   1.000
_cell.length_b   1.000
_cell.length_c   1.000
_cell.angle_alpha   90.00
_cell.angle_beta   90.00
_cell.angle_gamma   90.00
#
_symmetry.space_group_name_H-M   'P 1'
#
loop_
_entity.id
_entity.type
_entity.pdbx_description
1 polymer ?
#
loop_
_entity_poly.entity_id
_entity_poly.type
_entity_poly.pdbx_seq_one_letter_code
_entity_poly.pdbx_strand_id
1 'polypeptide(L)'
;MDTTIQTGIRISRTLYDRLKRNAKREKRSLNNYITGILESATAPAIPRLVRSEYEPDDELRELGRVIGDIPAEKIERDPRLKSILGQ
;
A
#
# COMPACT_ATOMS: atom_id res chain seq x y z
N MET A 1 -9.97 -18.45 10.51
CA MET A 1 -10.76 -18.08 11.70
C MET A 1 -10.18 -16.77 12.23
N ASP A 2 -10.94 -15.68 12.19
CA ASP A 2 -10.52 -14.41 12.78
C ASP A 2 -10.45 -14.56 14.30
N THR A 3 -9.22 -14.58 14.84
CA THR A 3 -9.01 -14.67 16.27
C THR A 3 -9.13 -13.27 16.85
N THR A 4 -10.25 -12.96 17.51
CA THR A 4 -10.42 -11.67 18.17
C THR A 4 -9.65 -11.66 19.49
N ILE A 5 -8.73 -10.71 19.66
CA ILE A 5 -7.98 -10.51 20.90
C ILE A 5 -8.51 -9.27 21.61
N GLN A 6 -8.98 -9.42 22.85
CA GLN A 6 -9.38 -8.28 23.69
C GLN A 6 -8.14 -7.66 24.34
N THR A 7 -7.88 -6.39 24.07
CA THR A 7 -6.73 -5.67 24.63
C THR A 7 -7.19 -4.48 25.48
N GLY A 8 -6.54 -4.29 26.63
CA GLY A 8 -6.71 -3.13 27.49
C GLY A 8 -5.52 -2.18 27.35
N ILE A 9 -5.71 -1.00 26.77
CA ILE A 9 -4.64 -0.02 26.56
C ILE A 9 -4.78 1.11 27.56
N ARG A 10 -3.72 1.39 28.32
CA ARG A 10 -3.64 2.58 29.18
C ARG A 10 -3.12 3.75 28.35
N ILE A 11 -3.89 4.82 28.29
CA ILE A 11 -3.53 6.06 27.59
C ILE A 11 -3.75 7.28 28.48
N SER A 12 -3.08 8.38 28.15
CA SER A 12 -3.30 9.64 28.86
C SER A 12 -4.73 10.15 28.66
N ARG A 13 -5.27 10.83 29.67
CA ARG A 13 -6.63 11.39 29.63
C ARG A 13 -6.83 12.34 28.44
N THR A 14 -5.84 13.19 28.17
CA THR A 14 -5.85 14.13 27.05
C THR A 14 -5.97 13.42 25.69
N LEU A 15 -5.25 12.31 25.52
CA LEU A 15 -5.32 11.51 24.29
C LEU A 15 -6.69 10.83 24.17
N TYR A 16 -7.18 10.24 25.26
CA TYR A 16 -8.52 9.63 25.30
C TYR A 16 -9.61 10.63 24.89
N ASP A 17 -9.59 11.84 25.44
CA ASP A 17 -10.60 12.88 25.15
C ASP A 17 -10.51 13.37 23.69
N ARG A 18 -9.31 13.40 23.10
CA ARG A 18 -9.13 13.69 21.66
C ARG A 18 -9.71 12.57 20.80
N LEU A 19 -9.38 11.31 21.09
CA LEU A 19 -9.90 10.15 20.34
C LEU A 19 -11.42 10.07 20.44
N LYS A 20 -11.99 10.29 21.63
CA LYS A 20 -13.45 10.30 21.84
C LYS A 20 -14.15 11.40 21.05
N ARG A 21 -13.59 12.61 20.97
CA ARG A 21 -14.13 13.70 20.15
C ARG A 21 -14.10 13.37 18.66
N ASN A 22 -12.99 12.83 18.17
CA ASN A 22 -12.87 12.45 16.77
C ASN A 22 -13.83 11.32 16.39
N ALA A 23 -13.93 10.29 17.23
CA ALA A 23 -14.88 9.19 17.05
C ALA A 23 -16.33 9.72 16.96
N LYS A 24 -16.71 10.66 17.84
CA LYS A 24 -18.04 11.30 17.80
C LYS A 24 -18.26 12.09 16.50
N ARG A 25 -17.26 12.84 16.04
CA ARG A 25 -17.33 13.61 14.79
C ARG A 25 -17.56 12.70 13.58
N GLU A 26 -16.96 11.53 13.59
CA GLU A 26 -17.11 10.52 12.53
C GLU A 26 -18.32 9.59 12.75
N LYS A 27 -19.14 9.83 13.77
CA LYS A 27 -20.30 8.99 14.15
C LYS A 27 -19.93 7.51 14.36
N ARG A 28 -18.74 7.25 14.88
CA ARG A 28 -18.23 5.90 15.18
C ARG A 28 -18.13 5.69 16.69
N SER A 29 -18.21 4.43 17.13
CA SER A 29 -17.83 4.07 18.50
C SER A 29 -16.33 4.29 18.69
N LEU A 30 -15.90 4.54 19.93
CA LEU A 30 -14.48 4.76 20.22
C LEU A 30 -13.62 3.56 19.82
N ASN A 31 -14.08 2.34 20.11
CA ASN A 31 -13.39 1.12 19.74
C ASN A 31 -13.25 1.00 18.22
N ASN A 32 -14.34 1.15 17.46
CA ASN A 32 -14.29 1.04 16.00
C ASN A 32 -13.41 2.11 15.37
N TYR A 33 -13.38 3.30 15.97
CA TYR A 33 -12.51 4.39 15.54
C TYR A 33 -11.02 4.04 15.76
N ILE A 34 -10.67 3.57 16.96
CA ILE A 34 -9.31 3.15 17.30
C ILE A 34 -8.87 1.97 16.43
N THR A 35 -9.73 0.95 16.25
CA THR A 35 -9.45 -0.18 15.38
C THR A 35 -9.13 0.28 13.97
N GLY A 36 -9.92 1.19 13.39
CA GLY A 36 -9.64 1.71 12.04
C GLY A 36 -8.31 2.47 11.93
N ILE A 37 -7.91 3.19 12.98
CA ILE A 37 -6.58 3.83 13.04
C ILE A 37 -5.48 2.77 13.07
N LEU A 38 -5.63 1.73 13.92
CA LEU A 38 -4.66 0.66 14.04
C LEU A 38 -4.53 -0.11 12.72
N GLU A 39 -5.64 -0.48 12.09
CA GLU A 39 -5.67 -1.11 10.77
C GLU A 39 -4.93 -0.27 9.74
N SER A 40 -5.20 1.05 9.71
CA SER A 40 -4.53 1.98 8.79
C SER A 40 -3.02 2.10 9.06
N ALA A 41 -2.60 2.02 10.32
CA ALA A 41 -1.20 2.09 10.71
C ALA A 41 -0.45 0.78 10.48
N THR A 42 -1.14 -0.36 10.57
CA THR A 42 -0.57 -1.70 10.34
C THR A 42 -0.66 -2.13 8.88
N ALA A 43 -1.45 -1.44 8.05
CA ALA A 43 -1.49 -1.69 6.63
C ALA A 43 -0.06 -1.55 6.07
N PRO A 44 0.43 -2.53 5.28
CA PRO A 44 1.71 -2.37 4.62
C PRO A 44 1.69 -1.05 3.86
N ALA A 45 2.77 -0.27 3.95
CA ALA A 45 2.94 0.92 3.15
C ALA A 45 3.01 0.49 1.68
N ILE A 46 1.86 0.20 1.07
CA ILE A 46 1.73 0.09 -0.36
C ILE A 46 1.99 1.52 -0.82
N PRO A 47 3.13 1.82 -1.48
CA PRO A 47 3.27 3.12 -2.11
C PRO A 47 2.01 3.28 -2.96
N ARG A 48 1.21 4.30 -2.67
CA ARG A 48 0.12 4.68 -3.56
C ARG A 48 0.80 5.04 -4.88
N LEU A 49 0.90 4.05 -5.77
CA LEU A 49 0.92 4.29 -7.19
C LEU A 49 -0.43 4.94 -7.43
N VAL A 50 -0.45 6.27 -7.34
CA VAL A 50 -1.46 7.06 -7.99
C VAL A 50 -1.40 6.56 -9.42
N ARG A 51 -2.39 5.78 -9.84
CA ARG A 51 -2.64 5.58 -11.26
C ARG A 51 -2.98 6.97 -11.75
N SER A 52 -1.94 7.69 -12.16
CA SER A 52 -2.09 8.90 -12.92
C SER A 52 -2.88 8.48 -14.14
N GLU A 53 -4.01 9.12 -14.40
CA GLU A 53 -4.76 9.00 -15.66
C GLU A 53 -3.98 9.63 -16.83
N TYR A 54 -2.66 9.72 -16.72
CA TYR A 54 -1.75 10.16 -17.76
C TYR A 54 -1.35 8.95 -18.61
N GLU A 55 -1.67 9.01 -19.90
CA GLU A 55 -1.02 8.17 -20.91
C GLU A 55 0.51 8.34 -20.80
N PRO A 56 1.27 7.27 -20.53
CA PRO A 56 2.68 7.39 -20.27
C PRO A 56 3.45 7.16 -21.59
N ASP A 57 3.35 8.06 -22.56
CA ASP A 57 3.80 7.72 -23.93
C ASP A 57 5.17 8.29 -24.37
N ASP A 58 5.85 9.07 -23.52
CA ASP A 58 7.18 9.60 -23.87
C ASP A 58 8.30 9.19 -22.88
N GLU A 59 8.12 9.35 -21.57
CA GLU A 59 9.17 9.01 -20.59
C GLU A 59 9.45 7.50 -20.52
N LEU A 60 8.44 6.63 -20.66
CA LEU A 60 8.63 5.18 -20.70
C LEU A 60 9.31 4.71 -22.00
N ARG A 61 9.04 5.37 -23.13
CA ARG A 61 9.73 5.10 -24.40
C ARG A 61 11.20 5.49 -24.33
N GLU A 62 11.50 6.61 -23.68
CA GLU A 62 12.87 7.05 -23.46
C GLU A 62 13.63 6.11 -22.51
N LEU A 63 12.96 5.63 -21.46
CA LEU A 63 13.51 4.58 -20.58
C LEU A 63 13.79 3.28 -21.35
N GLY A 64 12.89 2.90 -22.26
CA GLY A 64 13.06 1.74 -23.15
C GLY A 64 14.23 1.87 -24.14
N ARG A 65 14.62 3.09 -24.51
CA ARG A 65 15.85 3.32 -25.31
C ARG A 65 17.13 3.19 -24.49
N VAL A 66 17.07 3.54 -23.19
CA VAL A 66 18.22 3.47 -22.28
C VAL A 66 18.47 2.02 -21.82
N ILE A 67 17.41 1.22 -21.66
CA ILE A 67 17.50 -0.23 -21.47
C ILE A 67 17.79 -0.86 -22.84
N GLY A 68 19.05 -0.75 -23.28
CA GLY A 68 19.48 -1.29 -24.58
C GLY A 68 19.07 -2.76 -24.78
N ASP A 69 18.91 -3.13 -26.05
CA ASP A 69 18.42 -4.45 -26.50
C ASP A 69 19.01 -5.59 -25.66
N ILE A 70 18.15 -6.27 -24.90
CA ILE A 70 18.56 -7.46 -24.16
C ILE A 70 18.86 -8.53 -25.21
N PRO A 71 20.11 -9.03 -25.31
CA PRO A 71 20.44 -10.02 -26.32
C PRO A 71 19.58 -11.27 -26.12
N ALA A 72 19.02 -11.80 -27.22
CA ALA A 72 18.07 -12.90 -27.22
C ALA A 72 18.57 -14.14 -26.43
N GLU A 73 19.88 -14.36 -26.43
CA GLU A 73 20.56 -15.42 -25.68
C GLU A 73 20.35 -15.33 -24.15
N LYS A 74 20.19 -14.12 -23.60
CA LYS A 74 19.90 -13.91 -22.17
C LYS A 74 18.43 -14.13 -21.83
N ILE A 75 17.54 -13.82 -22.76
CA ILE A 75 16.09 -14.06 -22.60
C ILE A 75 15.81 -15.57 -22.62
N GLU A 76 16.52 -16.32 -23.48
CA GLU A 76 16.29 -17.76 -23.60
C GLU A 76 16.76 -18.55 -22.37
N ARG A 77 17.83 -18.07 -21.72
CA ARG A 77 18.44 -18.71 -20.53
C ARG A 77 17.74 -18.38 -19.21
N ASP A 78 16.96 -17.30 -19.13
CA ASP A 78 16.29 -16.91 -17.89
C ASP A 78 14.76 -17.11 -17.99
N PRO A 79 14.21 -18.12 -17.27
CA PRO A 79 12.77 -18.40 -17.25
C PRO A 79 11.93 -17.22 -16.76
N ARG A 80 12.49 -16.36 -15.91
CA ARG A 80 11.78 -15.18 -15.38
C ARG A 80 11.62 -14.11 -16.46
N LEU A 81 12.63 -13.93 -17.30
CA LEU A 81 12.56 -12.96 -18.41
C LEU A 81 11.52 -13.39 -19.46
N LYS A 82 11.43 -14.69 -19.78
CA LYS A 82 10.36 -15.22 -20.66
C LYS A 82 8.97 -14.87 -20.13
N SER A 83 8.74 -15.08 -18.83
CA SER A 83 7.46 -14.80 -18.19
C SER A 83 7.09 -13.31 -18.17
N ILE A 84 8.07 -12.41 -18.06
CA ILE A 84 7.84 -10.95 -18.02
C ILE A 84 7.60 -10.39 -19.42
N LEU A 85 8.26 -10.95 -20.43
CA LEU A 85 8.19 -10.50 -21.83
C LEU A 85 7.05 -11.13 -22.64
N GLY A 86 6.31 -12.08 -22.04
CA GLY A 86 5.09 -12.63 -22.64
C GLY A 86 5.31 -13.53 -23.86
N GLN A 87 6.46 -14.19 -23.96
CA GLN A 87 6.73 -15.26 -24.94
C GLN A 87 6.41 -16.64 -24.37
#